data_AF-L8DQY3-F1
#
_entry.id   AF-L8DQY3-F1
#
_cell.length_a   1.000
_cell.length_b   1.000
_cell.length_c   1.000
_cell.angle_alpha   90.00
_cell.angle_beta   90.00
_cell.angle_gamma   90.00
#
_symmetry.space_group_name_H-M   'P 1'
#
loop_
_entity.id
_entity.type
_entity.pdbx_description
1 polymer ?
#
loop_
_entity_poly.entity_id
_entity_poly.type
_entity_poly.pdbx_seq_one_letter_code
_entity_poly.pdbx_strand_id
1 'polypeptide(L)' 'MLPDRLSAIASAAHNRGATMATHNLGGLHADVHHATIWGQWVAPEQLDTRTWECLLGKHRTDEPIQPLEL' A
#
# COMPACT_ATOMS: atom_id res chain seq x y z
N MET A 1 -1.34 23.80 4.81
CA MET A 1 -0.48 23.14 3.82
C MET A 1 -1.11 21.81 3.49
N LEU A 2 -1.27 21.48 2.20
CA LEU A 2 -1.62 20.11 1.80
C LEU A 2 -0.45 19.20 2.24
N PRO A 3 -0.68 18.00 2.81
CA PRO A 3 0.40 17.07 3.05
C PRO A 3 1.17 16.84 1.75
N ASP A 4 2.49 16.76 1.83
CA ASP A 4 3.27 16.31 0.68
C ASP A 4 2.76 14.92 0.26
N ARG A 5 2.84 14.61 -1.03
CA ARG A 5 2.26 13.40 -1.59
C ARG A 5 2.77 12.13 -0.90
N LEU A 6 4.03 12.13 -0.44
CA LEU A 6 4.63 11.00 0.26
C LEU A 6 3.99 10.81 1.64
N SER A 7 3.77 11.91 2.37
CA SER A 7 3.00 11.89 3.63
C SER A 7 1.56 11.45 3.42
N ALA A 8 0.90 11.86 2.34
CA ALA A 8 -0.46 11.40 2.01
C ALA A 8 -0.52 9.88 1.78
N ILE A 9 0.46 9.31 1.05
CA ILE A 9 0.56 7.86 0.86
C ILE A 9 0.77 7.13 2.19
N ALA A 10 1.68 7.62 3.02
CA ALA A 10 1.96 7.04 4.32
C ALA A 10 0.71 7.07 5.24
N SER A 11 0.00 8.19 5.29
CA SER A 11 -1.25 8.32 6.04
C SER A 11 -2.34 7.40 5.50
N ALA A 12 -2.53 7.33 4.18
CA ALA A 12 -3.56 6.47 3.58
C ALA A 12 -3.28 4.97 3.81
N ALA A 13 -2.01 4.56 3.78
CA ALA A 13 -1.59 3.20 4.11
C ALA A 13 -1.80 2.91 5.61
N HIS A 14 -1.41 3.84 6.48
CA HIS A 14 -1.59 3.70 7.92
C HIS A 14 -3.07 3.59 8.33
N ASN A 15 -3.93 4.43 7.75
CA ASN A 15 -5.38 4.41 7.98
C ASN A 15 -6.03 3.08 7.54
N ARG A 16 -5.35 2.30 6.70
CA ARG A 16 -5.76 0.96 6.26
C ARG A 16 -5.07 -0.18 7.04
N GLY A 17 -4.36 0.15 8.11
CA GLY A 17 -3.73 -0.83 9.00
C GLY A 17 -2.33 -1.28 8.59
N ALA A 18 -1.70 -0.65 7.58
CA ALA A 18 -0.32 -0.94 7.25
C ALA A 18 0.61 -0.44 8.38
N THR A 19 1.49 -1.31 8.85
CA THR A 19 2.49 -0.99 9.87
C THR A 19 3.84 -1.60 9.49
N MET A 20 4.94 -1.11 10.06
CA MET A 20 6.26 -1.72 9.84
C MET A 20 6.36 -3.16 10.34
N ALA A 21 5.49 -3.58 11.27
CA ALA A 21 5.48 -4.93 11.82
C ALA A 21 4.82 -5.95 10.86
N THR A 22 3.90 -5.47 10.02
CA THR A 22 3.06 -6.33 9.17
C THR A 22 3.30 -6.13 7.68
N HIS A 23 3.95 -5.04 7.27
CA HIS A 23 4.13 -4.72 5.86
C HIS A 23 5.51 -4.14 5.55
N ASN A 24 6.00 -4.43 4.34
CA ASN A 24 7.10 -3.70 3.73
C ASN A 24 6.61 -2.30 3.29
N LEU A 25 6.69 -1.33 4.20
CA LEU A 25 6.18 0.03 3.94
C LEU A 25 6.90 0.73 2.78
N GLY A 26 8.19 0.45 2.54
CA GLY A 26 8.93 1.03 1.42
C GLY A 26 8.41 0.54 0.07
N GLY A 27 8.20 -0.78 -0.05
CA GLY A 27 7.61 -1.39 -1.24
C GLY A 27 6.16 -0.94 -1.46
N LEU A 28 5.35 -0.94 -0.40
CA LEU A 28 3.96 -0.49 -0.45
C LEU A 28 3.88 0.98 -0.90
N HIS A 29 4.73 1.84 -0.36
CA HIS A 29 4.78 3.25 -0.74
C HIS A 29 5.06 3.43 -2.24
N ALA A 30 6.07 2.74 -2.77
CA ALA A 30 6.46 2.84 -4.17
C ALA A 30 5.32 2.41 -5.12
N ASP A 31 4.65 1.30 -4.80
CA ASP A 31 3.55 0.79 -5.63
C ASP A 31 2.30 1.68 -5.56
N VAL A 32 1.96 2.23 -4.39
CA VAL A 32 0.86 3.20 -4.27
C VAL A 32 1.17 4.49 -5.02
N HIS A 33 2.41 4.97 -4.93
CA HIS A 33 2.87 6.11 -5.72
C HIS A 33 2.74 5.84 -7.22
N HIS A 34 3.13 4.64 -7.68
CA HIS A 34 2.97 4.25 -9.08
C HIS A 34 1.49 4.16 -9.50
N ALA A 35 0.63 3.52 -8.69
CA ALA A 35 -0.80 3.37 -8.99
C ALA A 35 -1.53 4.72 -9.06
N THR A 36 -1.21 5.64 -8.14
CA THR A 36 -1.82 6.97 -8.10
C THR A 36 -1.36 7.88 -9.24
N ILE A 37 -0.13 7.72 -9.75
CA ILE A 37 0.40 8.58 -10.83
C ILE A 37 0.16 7.99 -12.22
N TRP A 38 0.37 6.70 -12.41
CA TRP A 38 0.35 6.09 -13.75
C TRP A 38 -0.91 5.26 -14.00
N GLY A 39 -1.60 4.83 -12.93
CA GLY A 39 -2.83 4.07 -13.04
C GLY A 39 -4.06 4.96 -13.24
N GLN A 40 -4.26 5.95 -12.35
CA GLN A 40 -5.54 6.66 -12.26
C GLN A 40 -5.44 8.19 -12.08
N TRP A 41 -4.25 8.75 -11.80
CA TRP A 41 -4.06 10.19 -11.51
C TRP A 41 -4.95 10.72 -10.37
N VAL A 42 -5.04 9.96 -9.28
CA VAL A 42 -5.89 10.23 -8.11
C VAL A 42 -5.07 10.44 -6.84
N ALA A 43 -5.71 10.97 -5.78
CA ALA A 43 -5.11 10.95 -4.45
C ALA A 43 -5.06 9.50 -3.90
N PRO A 44 -4.09 9.14 -3.04
CA PRO A 44 -3.99 7.79 -2.46
C PRO A 44 -5.28 7.32 -1.78
N GLU A 45 -6.03 8.23 -1.16
CA GLU A 45 -7.29 7.95 -0.49
C GLU A 45 -8.40 7.54 -1.45
N GLN A 46 -8.32 7.98 -2.71
CA GLN A 46 -9.30 7.76 -3.76
C GLN A 46 -9.04 6.49 -4.59
N LEU A 47 -7.90 5.83 -4.41
CA LEU A 47 -7.68 4.50 -4.99
C LEU A 47 -8.79 3.56 -4.51
N ASP A 48 -9.28 2.75 -5.43
CA ASP A 48 -10.35 1.80 -5.15
C ASP A 48 -9.92 0.73 -4.14
N THR A 49 -10.89 0.21 -3.38
CA THR A 49 -10.66 -0.75 -2.31
C THR A 49 -9.92 -1.99 -2.81
N ARG A 50 -10.24 -2.50 -4.00
CA ARG A 50 -9.62 -3.71 -4.54
C ARG A 50 -8.14 -3.48 -4.86
N THR A 51 -7.79 -2.32 -5.41
CA THR A 51 -6.37 -1.95 -5.61
C THR A 51 -5.64 -1.89 -4.27
N TRP A 52 -6.23 -1.27 -3.25
CA TRP A 52 -5.63 -1.24 -1.92
C TRP A 52 -5.44 -2.63 -1.31
N GLU A 53 -6.44 -3.50 -1.35
CA GLU A 53 -6.35 -4.87 -0.84
C GLU A 53 -5.24 -5.66 -1.55
N CYS A 54 -5.13 -5.53 -2.87
CA CYS A 54 -4.08 -6.16 -3.66
C CYS A 54 -2.68 -5.67 -3.24
N LEU A 55 -2.51 -4.35 -3.09
CA LEU A 55 -1.23 -3.76 -2.69
C LEU A 55 -0.85 -4.12 -1.25
N LEU A 56 -1.81 -4.09 -0.33
CA LEU A 56 -1.59 -4.49 1.07
C LEU A 56 -1.20 -5.96 1.15
N GLY A 57 -1.95 -6.85 0.48
CA GLY A 57 -1.63 -8.28 0.42
C GLY A 57 -0.25 -8.56 -0.17
N LYS A 58 0.11 -7.88 -1.28
CA LYS A 58 1.43 -8.03 -1.93
C LYS A 58 2.59 -7.70 -1.00
N HIS A 59 2.44 -6.68 -0.16
CA HIS A 59 3.51 -6.17 0.71
C HIS A 59 3.41 -6.66 2.14
N ARG A 60 2.53 -7.63 2.41
CA ARG A 60 2.39 -8.25 3.72
C ARG A 60 3.64 -9.07 4.07
N THR A 61 4.10 -8.97 5.30
CA THR A 61 5.30 -9.65 5.81
C THR A 61 5.04 -10.49 7.05
N ASP A 62 3.86 -10.37 7.67
CA ASP A 62 3.47 -11.17 8.83
C ASP A 62 2.86 -12.53 8.46
N GLU A 63 2.52 -12.75 7.20
CA GLU A 63 1.99 -14.04 6.76
C GLU A 63 3.14 -15.03 6.48
N PRO A 64 3.19 -16.19 7.16
CA PRO A 64 4.15 -17.22 6.81
C PRO A 64 3.85 -17.73 5.39
N ILE A 65 4.86 -17.76 4.53
CA ILE A 65 4.79 -18.47 3.25
C ILE A 65 4.46 -19.92 3.60
N GLN A 66 3.22 -20.33 3.40
CA GLN A 66 2.89 -21.74 3.49
C GLN A 66 3.66 -22.44 2.36
N PRO A 67 4.47 -23.47 2.66
CA PRO A 67 5.07 -24.28 1.62
C PRO A 67 3.95 -24.78 0.73
N LEU A 68 4.08 -24.58 -0.58
CA LEU A 68 3.19 -25.22 -1.53
C LEU A 68 3.40 -26.73 -1.36
N GLU A 69 2.42 -27.42 -0.77
CA GLU A 69 2.40 -28.88 -0.76
C GLU A 69 2.26 -29.32 -2.23
N LEU A 70 3.36 -29.80 -2.80
CA LEU A 70 3.48 -30.31 -4.17
C LEU A 70 2.93 -31.73 -4.28
#